data_AF-A0A959TBP4-F1
#
_entry.id   AF-A0A959TBP4-F1
#
_cell.length_a   1.000
_cell.length_b   1.000
_cell.length_c   1.000
_cell.angle_alpha   90.00
_cell.angle_beta   90.00
_cell.angle_gamma   90.00
#
_symmetry.space_group_name_H-M   'P 1'
#
loop_
_entity.id
_entity.type
_entity.pdbx_description
1 polymer ?
#
loop_
_entity_poly.entity_id
_entity_poly.type
_entity_poly.pdbx_seq_one_letter_code
_entity_poly.pdbx_strand_id
1 'polypeptide(L)'
;RPWCAVLDEQVVFSDRREVLERTIDAWRDGRVLARSERARHTVDGLSGDAVRTMWCDVARSRPWLKGLLRAEAAARMDSAAGIWDRFGAFSLQLLPTRHGDRLVSLVLEHDPLGRPLDRALWTAGLGDAPEAGPWLVKDHTTGALQVLVQDAQHRLHLFGSTGKALWTHPLDGPVMGGVHQVDRYRNGKLQLLFNTAGQVHLIDRLGRDVEDFP
;
A
#
# COMPACT_ATOMS: atom_id res chain seq x y z
N ARG A 1 -26.33 12.18 7.18
CA ARG A 1 -26.32 12.53 5.74
C ARG A 1 -25.07 11.88 5.14
N PRO A 2 -25.15 11.16 4.02
CA PRO A 2 -23.98 10.56 3.39
C PRO A 2 -23.05 11.66 2.86
N TRP A 3 -21.76 11.38 2.87
CA TRP A 3 -20.72 12.18 2.23
C TRP A 3 -20.66 11.79 0.76
N CYS A 4 -20.43 12.76 -0.14
CA CYS A 4 -20.28 12.48 -1.57
C CYS A 4 -19.13 13.29 -2.19
N ALA A 5 -18.57 12.75 -3.27
CA ALA A 5 -17.59 13.40 -4.11
C ALA A 5 -17.79 12.97 -5.58
N VAL A 6 -17.39 13.82 -6.51
CA VAL A 6 -17.36 13.50 -7.94
C VAL A 6 -15.92 13.15 -8.31
N LEU A 7 -15.73 11.96 -8.89
CA LEU A 7 -14.46 11.47 -9.43
C LEU A 7 -14.67 11.23 -10.93
N ASP A 8 -14.14 12.12 -11.76
CA ASP A 8 -14.41 12.19 -13.19
C ASP A 8 -15.93 12.14 -13.50
N GLU A 9 -16.39 11.08 -14.16
CA GLU A 9 -17.78 10.85 -14.56
C GLU A 9 -18.60 10.09 -13.48
N GLN A 10 -18.02 9.83 -12.30
CA GLN A 10 -18.63 8.99 -11.26
C GLN A 10 -18.93 9.78 -9.98
N VAL A 11 -20.07 9.47 -9.36
CA VAL A 11 -20.42 9.96 -8.02
C VAL A 11 -20.14 8.87 -7.01
N VAL A 12 -19.23 9.14 -6.07
CA VAL A 12 -18.90 8.23 -4.97
C VAL A 12 -19.49 8.78 -3.69
N PHE A 13 -20.15 7.91 -2.92
CA PHE A 13 -20.75 8.28 -1.64
C PHE A 13 -20.45 7.26 -0.55
N SER A 14 -20.36 7.74 0.69
CA SER A 14 -20.15 6.90 1.87
C SER A 14 -20.90 7.46 3.08
N ASP A 15 -21.34 6.58 3.96
CA ASP A 15 -21.85 6.93 5.29
C ASP A 15 -20.73 7.38 6.26
N ARG A 16 -19.46 7.13 5.91
CA ARG A 16 -18.27 7.48 6.70
C ARG A 16 -17.31 8.38 5.92
N ARG A 17 -17.02 9.55 6.48
CA ARG A 17 -16.13 10.55 5.87
C ARG A 17 -14.74 9.98 5.60
N GLU A 18 -14.17 9.26 6.56
CA GLU A 18 -12.81 8.72 6.50
C GLU A 18 -12.67 7.63 5.43
N VAL A 19 -13.77 6.95 5.09
CA VAL A 19 -13.79 6.00 3.97
C VAL A 19 -13.75 6.75 2.66
N LEU A 20 -14.59 7.77 2.50
CA LEU A 20 -14.64 8.57 1.27
C LEU A 20 -13.29 9.24 1.00
N GLU A 21 -12.67 9.87 2.00
CA GLU A 21 -11.35 10.51 1.87
C GLU A 21 -10.28 9.48 1.44
N ARG A 22 -10.18 8.33 2.12
CA ARG A 22 -9.22 7.27 1.75
C ARG A 22 -9.48 6.71 0.36
N THR A 23 -10.74 6.60 -0.07
CA THR A 23 -11.08 6.14 -1.42
C THR A 23 -10.66 7.15 -2.48
N ILE A 24 -10.85 8.45 -2.23
CA ILE A 24 -10.41 9.53 -3.13
C ILE A 24 -8.88 9.53 -3.23
N ASP A 25 -8.17 9.42 -2.12
CA ASP A 25 -6.70 9.37 -2.10
C ASP A 25 -6.17 8.13 -2.82
N ALA A 26 -6.77 6.95 -2.54
CA ALA A 26 -6.41 5.72 -3.24
C ALA A 26 -6.64 5.84 -4.76
N TRP A 27 -7.73 6.46 -5.19
CA TRP A 27 -8.01 6.70 -6.60
C TRP A 27 -6.97 7.64 -7.24
N ARG A 28 -6.65 8.77 -6.60
CA ARG A 28 -5.63 9.73 -7.05
C ARG A 28 -4.26 9.11 -7.18
N ASP A 29 -3.91 8.23 -6.25
CA ASP A 29 -2.63 7.50 -6.26
C ASP A 29 -2.62 6.32 -7.25
N GLY A 30 -3.71 6.10 -7.99
CA GLY A 30 -3.85 4.96 -8.89
C GLY A 30 -3.95 3.61 -8.18
N ARG A 31 -4.22 3.59 -6.87
CA ARG A 31 -4.48 2.39 -6.07
C ARG A 31 -5.93 1.95 -6.24
N VAL A 32 -6.28 1.58 -7.47
CA VAL A 32 -7.60 1.09 -7.87
C VAL A 32 -7.61 -0.42 -8.06
N LEU A 33 -8.78 -1.04 -8.00
CA LEU A 33 -8.94 -2.50 -8.14
C LEU A 33 -8.31 -3.03 -9.44
N ALA A 34 -8.51 -2.32 -10.56
CA ALA A 34 -7.93 -2.68 -11.87
C ALA A 34 -6.38 -2.71 -11.89
N ARG A 35 -5.73 -2.02 -10.94
CA ARG A 35 -4.27 -1.97 -10.82
C ARG A 35 -3.73 -2.83 -9.68
N SER A 36 -4.60 -3.52 -8.94
CA SER A 36 -4.18 -4.43 -7.88
C SER A 36 -3.61 -5.71 -8.49
N GLU A 37 -2.35 -6.05 -8.17
CA GLU A 37 -1.72 -7.29 -8.67
C GLU A 37 -2.56 -8.54 -8.39
N ARG A 38 -3.18 -8.60 -7.21
CA ARG A 38 -4.04 -9.70 -6.75
C ARG A 38 -5.38 -9.79 -7.47
N ALA A 39 -5.96 -8.66 -7.87
CA ALA A 39 -7.27 -8.64 -8.52
C ALA A 39 -7.17 -8.64 -10.05
N ARG A 40 -6.09 -8.09 -10.61
CA ARG A 40 -5.99 -7.76 -12.03
C ARG A 40 -6.17 -8.98 -12.92
N HIS A 41 -5.60 -10.13 -12.57
CA HIS A 41 -5.74 -11.35 -13.36
C HIS A 41 -7.22 -11.77 -13.52
N THR A 42 -7.97 -11.80 -12.42
CA THR A 42 -9.40 -12.15 -12.50
C THR A 42 -10.23 -11.02 -13.11
N VAL A 43 -9.95 -9.75 -12.78
CA VAL A 43 -10.71 -8.60 -13.28
C VAL A 43 -10.55 -8.41 -14.79
N ASP A 44 -9.33 -8.57 -15.33
CA ASP A 44 -9.05 -8.49 -16.77
C ASP A 44 -9.79 -9.61 -17.56
N GLY A 45 -10.08 -10.74 -16.90
CA GLY A 45 -10.84 -11.85 -17.48
C GLY A 45 -12.36 -11.73 -17.40
N LEU A 46 -12.90 -10.70 -16.74
CA LEU A 46 -14.35 -10.51 -16.63
C LEU A 46 -14.93 -10.03 -17.96
N SER A 47 -16.03 -10.65 -18.40
CA SER A 47 -16.73 -10.22 -19.61
C SER A 47 -17.44 -8.87 -19.39
N GLY A 48 -17.28 -7.95 -20.34
CA GLY A 48 -18.02 -6.69 -20.39
C GLY A 48 -19.51 -6.84 -20.76
N ASP A 49 -19.89 -7.98 -21.33
CA ASP A 49 -21.27 -8.27 -21.75
C ASP A 49 -22.14 -8.85 -20.62
N ALA A 50 -21.56 -9.08 -19.44
CA ALA A 50 -22.28 -9.64 -18.31
C ALA A 50 -23.37 -8.67 -17.81
N VAL A 51 -24.61 -9.16 -17.71
CA VAL A 51 -25.73 -8.39 -17.16
C VAL A 51 -25.55 -8.15 -15.66
N ARG A 52 -24.85 -9.07 -14.98
CA ARG A 52 -24.49 -8.92 -13.58
C ARG A 52 -23.11 -9.53 -13.34
N THR A 53 -22.28 -8.80 -12.64
CA THR A 53 -20.97 -9.22 -12.17
C THR A 53 -20.90 -9.01 -10.67
N MET A 54 -20.50 -10.05 -9.94
CA MET A 54 -20.12 -9.97 -8.53
C MET A 54 -18.67 -10.41 -8.43
N TRP A 55 -17.89 -9.69 -7.63
CA TRP A 55 -16.49 -10.00 -7.37
C TRP A 55 -16.16 -9.70 -5.90
N CYS A 56 -15.36 -10.55 -5.27
CA CYS A 56 -14.74 -10.25 -3.99
C CYS A 56 -13.37 -10.93 -3.85
N ASP A 57 -12.52 -10.39 -3.00
CA ASP A 57 -11.35 -11.11 -2.46
C ASP A 57 -11.83 -11.95 -1.28
N VAL A 58 -11.80 -13.28 -1.41
CA VAL A 58 -12.36 -14.23 -0.44
C VAL A 58 -11.71 -14.04 0.93
N ALA A 59 -10.38 -14.06 0.97
CA ALA A 59 -9.63 -13.98 2.22
C ALA A 59 -9.83 -12.64 2.94
N ARG A 60 -9.89 -11.51 2.20
CA ARG A 60 -10.15 -10.18 2.78
C ARG A 60 -11.62 -9.96 3.16
N SER A 61 -12.54 -10.62 2.48
CA SER A 61 -13.99 -10.41 2.65
C SER A 61 -14.64 -11.40 3.61
N ARG A 62 -13.87 -12.24 4.30
CA ARG A 62 -14.39 -13.23 5.25
C ARG A 62 -15.43 -12.67 6.25
N PRO A 63 -15.21 -11.51 6.91
CA PRO A 63 -16.20 -10.98 7.84
C PRO A 63 -17.55 -10.67 7.17
N TRP A 64 -17.50 -10.15 5.95
CA TRP A 64 -18.70 -9.86 5.15
C TRP A 64 -19.39 -11.14 4.67
N LEU A 65 -18.61 -12.09 4.11
CA LEU A 65 -19.12 -13.40 3.65
C LEU A 65 -19.77 -14.17 4.80
N LYS A 66 -19.16 -14.15 5.98
CA LYS A 66 -19.70 -14.78 7.19
C LYS A 66 -21.08 -14.25 7.56
N GLY A 67 -21.33 -12.95 7.37
CA GLY A 67 -22.64 -12.33 7.61
C GLY A 67 -23.75 -12.83 6.67
N LEU A 68 -23.41 -13.45 5.54
CA LEU A 68 -24.36 -14.03 4.59
C LEU A 68 -24.65 -15.51 4.88
N LEU A 69 -23.85 -16.15 5.75
CA LEU A 69 -23.95 -17.57 6.05
C LEU A 69 -24.88 -17.84 7.23
N ARG A 70 -25.47 -19.04 7.25
CA ARG A 70 -26.14 -19.56 8.45
C ARG A 70 -25.11 -19.76 9.57
N ALA A 71 -25.56 -19.68 10.82
CA ALA A 71 -24.70 -19.74 12.01
C ALA A 71 -23.71 -20.93 11.99
N GLU A 72 -24.17 -22.12 11.60
CA GLU A 72 -23.32 -23.31 11.50
C GLU A 72 -22.20 -23.16 10.46
N ALA A 73 -22.52 -22.66 9.26
CA ALA A 73 -21.54 -22.43 8.19
C ALA A 73 -20.57 -21.29 8.55
N ALA A 74 -21.06 -20.25 9.22
CA ALA A 74 -20.24 -19.16 9.75
C ALA A 74 -19.21 -19.67 10.78
N ALA A 75 -19.62 -20.55 11.71
CA ALA A 75 -18.71 -21.16 12.69
C ALA A 75 -17.65 -22.04 12.01
N ARG A 76 -18.04 -22.81 10.98
CA ARG A 76 -17.09 -23.61 10.18
C ARG A 76 -16.07 -22.76 9.44
N MET A 77 -16.49 -21.58 8.96
CA MET A 77 -15.59 -20.63 8.30
C MET A 77 -14.51 -20.12 9.26
N ASP A 78 -14.86 -19.82 10.51
CA ASP A 78 -13.88 -19.42 11.54
C ASP A 78 -12.92 -20.57 11.86
N SER A 79 -13.44 -21.78 12.10
CA SER A 79 -12.61 -22.95 12.45
C SER A 79 -11.65 -23.37 11.33
N ALA A 80 -11.96 -22.99 10.08
CA ALA A 80 -11.16 -23.30 8.90
C ALA A 80 -10.48 -22.06 8.30
N ALA A 81 -10.22 -21.02 9.11
CA ALA A 81 -9.63 -19.74 8.66
C ALA A 81 -8.46 -19.90 7.69
N GLY A 82 -7.51 -20.81 7.99
CA GLY A 82 -6.33 -21.05 7.16
C GLY A 82 -6.64 -21.64 5.77
N ILE A 83 -7.81 -22.23 5.54
CA ILE A 83 -8.27 -22.62 4.20
C ILE A 83 -8.74 -21.39 3.43
N TRP A 84 -9.54 -20.55 4.07
CA TRP A 84 -10.10 -19.35 3.45
C TRP A 84 -9.04 -18.29 3.12
N ASP A 85 -7.98 -18.22 3.92
CA ASP A 85 -6.84 -17.31 3.68
C ASP A 85 -5.98 -17.69 2.46
N ARG A 86 -6.20 -18.88 1.87
CA ARG A 86 -5.53 -19.33 0.64
C ARG A 86 -6.22 -18.91 -0.65
N PHE A 87 -7.43 -18.38 -0.56
CA PHE A 87 -8.21 -18.00 -1.75
C PHE A 87 -8.12 -16.49 -2.01
N GLY A 88 -7.91 -16.16 -3.28
CA GLY A 88 -7.90 -14.82 -3.83
C GLY A 88 -9.28 -14.41 -4.31
N ALA A 89 -9.39 -14.07 -5.58
CA ALA A 89 -10.63 -13.63 -6.18
C ALA A 89 -11.69 -14.74 -6.20
N PHE A 90 -12.93 -14.36 -5.90
CA PHE A 90 -14.14 -15.07 -6.29
C PHE A 90 -14.95 -14.17 -7.21
N SER A 91 -15.38 -14.68 -8.35
CA SER A 91 -16.26 -13.95 -9.26
C SER A 91 -17.45 -14.80 -9.71
N LEU A 92 -18.57 -14.11 -9.94
CA LEU A 92 -19.80 -14.66 -10.49
C LEU A 92 -20.29 -13.71 -11.58
N GLN A 93 -20.41 -14.20 -12.83
CA GLN A 93 -20.99 -13.45 -13.93
C GLN A 93 -22.23 -14.15 -14.49
N LEU A 94 -23.27 -13.36 -14.76
CA LEU A 94 -24.46 -13.78 -15.50
C LEU A 94 -24.39 -13.17 -16.90
N LEU A 95 -24.08 -14.00 -17.89
CA LEU A 95 -23.97 -13.56 -19.28
C LEU A 95 -25.27 -13.88 -20.03
N PRO A 96 -25.74 -12.94 -20.87
CA PRO A 96 -26.88 -13.20 -21.73
C PRO A 96 -26.46 -14.15 -22.85
N THR A 97 -27.36 -15.03 -23.28
CA THR A 97 -27.18 -15.81 -24.51
C THR A 97 -28.30 -15.50 -25.50
N ARG A 98 -28.08 -15.81 -26.78
CA ARG A 98 -28.98 -15.44 -27.89
C ARG A 98 -30.37 -16.09 -27.83
N HIS A 99 -30.57 -17.13 -27.01
CA HIS A 99 -31.80 -17.94 -27.00
C HIS A 99 -32.51 -17.99 -25.63
N GLY A 100 -32.29 -17.01 -24.75
CA GLY A 100 -32.98 -16.92 -23.46
C GLY A 100 -32.32 -17.70 -22.33
N ASP A 101 -31.39 -18.60 -22.64
CA ASP A 101 -30.50 -19.20 -21.64
C ASP A 101 -29.55 -18.16 -21.05
N ARG A 102 -29.10 -18.39 -19.82
CA ARG A 102 -28.08 -17.55 -19.17
C ARG A 102 -26.87 -18.40 -18.85
N LEU A 103 -25.70 -17.94 -19.25
CA LEU A 103 -24.45 -18.55 -18.84
C LEU A 103 -24.07 -18.00 -17.47
N VAL A 104 -23.80 -18.90 -16.53
CA VAL A 104 -23.25 -18.57 -15.22
C VAL A 104 -21.75 -18.89 -15.25
N SER A 105 -20.91 -17.87 -15.14
CA SER A 105 -19.47 -18.05 -14.96
C SER A 105 -19.12 -17.91 -13.47
N LEU A 106 -18.42 -18.90 -12.93
CA LEU A 106 -17.90 -18.90 -11.57
C LEU A 106 -16.39 -19.08 -11.61
N VAL A 107 -15.66 -18.16 -11.00
CA VAL A 107 -14.19 -18.25 -10.86
C VAL A 107 -13.85 -18.20 -9.39
N LEU A 108 -12.97 -19.11 -8.97
CA LEU A 108 -12.34 -19.09 -7.65
C LEU A 108 -10.83 -19.25 -7.85
N GLU A 109 -10.08 -18.25 -7.40
CA GLU A 109 -8.64 -18.20 -7.55
C GLU A 109 -7.95 -18.62 -6.26
N HIS A 110 -6.92 -19.46 -6.37
CA HIS A 110 -6.02 -19.76 -5.27
C HIS A 110 -4.85 -18.76 -5.29
N ASP A 111 -4.91 -17.77 -4.40
CA ASP A 111 -3.86 -16.80 -4.18
C ASP A 111 -3.81 -16.50 -2.66
N PRO A 112 -2.87 -17.08 -1.90
CA PRO A 112 -2.84 -16.90 -0.45
C PRO A 112 -2.54 -15.47 0.00
N LEU A 113 -3.15 -15.03 1.10
CA LEU A 113 -2.76 -13.78 1.76
C LEU A 113 -1.33 -13.87 2.27
N GLY A 114 -0.56 -12.80 2.06
CA GLY A 114 0.82 -12.75 2.52
C GLY A 114 1.75 -13.67 1.73
N ARG A 115 1.44 -13.94 0.46
CA ARG A 115 2.39 -14.53 -0.49
C ARG A 115 3.73 -13.82 -0.27
N PRO A 116 4.82 -14.56 0.05
CA PRO A 116 6.14 -13.96 0.09
C PRO A 116 6.30 -13.15 -1.19
N LEU A 117 6.79 -11.91 -1.10
CA LEU A 117 7.12 -11.14 -2.28
C LEU A 117 8.17 -11.96 -3.06
N ASP A 118 7.72 -12.80 -4.00
CA ASP A 118 8.57 -13.59 -4.90
C ASP A 118 9.46 -12.67 -5.73
N ARG A 119 9.13 -11.37 -5.75
CA ARG A 119 9.83 -10.33 -6.47
C ARG A 119 9.90 -9.06 -5.64
N ALA A 120 11.11 -8.54 -5.50
CA ALA A 120 11.33 -7.21 -4.94
C ALA A 120 10.57 -6.16 -5.78
N LEU A 121 9.83 -5.25 -5.11
CA LEU A 121 9.16 -4.13 -5.78
C LEU A 121 10.15 -3.27 -6.57
N TRP A 122 11.36 -3.13 -6.03
CA TRP A 122 12.52 -2.52 -6.65
C TRP A 122 13.79 -2.97 -5.92
N THR A 123 14.94 -2.77 -6.56
CA THR A 123 16.27 -2.93 -5.97
C THR A 123 17.09 -1.67 -6.23
N ALA A 124 17.94 -1.31 -5.28
CA ALA A 124 18.84 -0.17 -5.39
C ALA A 124 20.22 -0.54 -4.86
N GLY A 125 21.28 -0.07 -5.51
CA GLY A 125 22.64 -0.23 -5.03
C GLY A 125 22.99 0.84 -4.01
N LEU A 126 23.50 0.45 -2.83
CA LEU A 126 24.02 1.38 -1.82
C LEU A 126 25.48 1.79 -2.11
N GLY A 127 26.23 0.93 -2.79
CA GLY A 127 27.67 1.12 -3.02
C GLY A 127 28.54 0.35 -2.03
N ASP A 128 28.03 0.08 -0.82
CA ASP A 128 28.60 -0.88 0.14
C ASP A 128 27.51 -1.56 0.97
N ALA A 129 27.91 -2.42 1.91
CA ALA A 129 27.05 -3.13 2.82
C ALA A 129 26.20 -2.15 3.65
N PRO A 130 24.90 -2.44 3.85
CA PRO A 130 24.08 -1.66 4.76
C PRO A 130 24.61 -1.83 6.19
N GLU A 131 24.76 -0.72 6.90
CA GLU A 131 25.19 -0.67 8.29
C GLU A 131 24.00 -0.45 9.24
N ALA A 132 23.07 0.44 8.87
CA ALA A 132 21.92 0.77 9.70
C ALA A 132 20.66 1.13 8.88
N GLY A 133 19.50 1.02 9.53
CA GLY A 133 18.18 1.10 8.88
C GLY A 133 17.66 -0.27 8.42
N PRO A 134 16.70 -0.32 7.48
CA PRO A 134 16.05 0.82 6.84
C PRO A 134 15.11 1.57 7.78
N TRP A 135 15.07 2.90 7.67
CA TRP A 135 14.05 3.73 8.30
C TRP A 135 13.04 4.19 7.25
N LEU A 136 11.75 4.04 7.57
CA LEU A 136 10.67 4.57 6.73
C LEU A 136 10.39 6.02 7.14
N VAL A 137 10.50 6.93 6.19
CA VAL A 137 10.26 8.36 6.40
C VAL A 137 9.21 8.86 5.42
N LYS A 138 8.40 9.83 5.85
CA LYS A 138 7.30 10.39 5.05
C LYS A 138 7.77 11.60 4.25
N ASP A 139 7.48 11.62 2.96
CA ASP A 139 7.50 12.84 2.18
C ASP A 139 6.33 13.73 2.59
N HIS A 140 6.61 14.89 3.19
CA HIS A 140 5.58 15.81 3.67
C HIS A 140 4.80 16.51 2.54
N THR A 141 5.31 16.52 1.31
CA THR A 141 4.63 17.13 0.15
C THR A 141 3.66 16.15 -0.51
N THR A 142 4.04 14.87 -0.63
CA THR A 142 3.23 13.86 -1.34
C THR A 142 2.53 12.88 -0.39
N GLY A 143 2.97 12.79 0.86
CA GLY A 143 2.51 11.79 1.82
C GLY A 143 3.09 10.38 1.62
N ALA A 144 3.86 10.16 0.55
CA ALA A 144 4.46 8.87 0.23
C ALA A 144 5.55 8.49 1.24
N LEU A 145 5.73 7.18 1.45
CA LEU A 145 6.85 6.66 2.22
C LEU A 145 8.11 6.58 1.35
N GLN A 146 9.24 6.88 1.98
CA GLN A 146 10.59 6.81 1.44
C GLN A 146 11.43 5.93 2.36
N VAL A 147 12.53 5.41 1.83
CA VAL A 147 13.41 4.47 2.54
C VAL A 147 14.76 5.13 2.75
N LEU A 148 15.16 5.26 4.01
CA LEU A 148 16.45 5.80 4.42
C LEU A 148 17.33 4.67 4.92
N VAL A 149 18.57 4.57 4.45
CA VAL A 149 19.52 3.51 4.83
C VAL A 149 20.92 4.10 4.95
N GLN A 150 21.69 3.65 5.93
CA GLN A 150 23.11 4.00 6.05
C GLN A 150 23.98 2.83 5.57
N ASP A 151 25.02 3.11 4.79
CA ASP A 151 26.03 2.13 4.39
C ASP A 151 27.24 2.08 5.34
N ALA A 152 28.12 1.09 5.15
CA ALA A 152 29.31 0.87 5.96
C ALA A 152 30.43 1.93 5.80
N GLN A 153 30.32 2.86 4.85
CA GLN A 153 31.15 4.09 4.83
C GLN A 153 30.46 5.27 5.50
N HIS A 154 29.44 5.00 6.32
CA HIS A 154 28.66 6.00 7.04
C HIS A 154 27.96 7.01 6.11
N ARG A 155 27.62 6.62 4.88
CA ARG A 155 26.81 7.45 3.99
C ARG A 155 25.34 7.14 4.19
N LEU A 156 24.54 8.17 4.38
CA LEU A 156 23.09 8.09 4.53
C LEU A 156 22.43 8.30 3.17
N HIS A 157 21.65 7.32 2.73
CA HIS A 157 20.98 7.32 1.43
C HIS A 157 19.47 7.40 1.61
N LEU A 158 18.82 8.31 0.87
CA LEU A 158 17.36 8.38 0.79
C LEU A 158 16.87 7.89 -0.58
N PHE A 159 15.99 6.90 -0.56
CA PHE A 159 15.33 6.35 -1.75
C PHE A 159 13.84 6.69 -1.76
N GLY A 160 13.32 7.05 -2.93
CA GLY A 160 11.89 7.20 -3.16
C GLY A 160 11.14 5.87 -3.11
N SER A 161 9.80 5.92 -3.13
CA SER A 161 8.92 4.74 -3.12
C SER A 161 9.14 3.77 -4.30
N THR A 162 9.80 4.23 -5.37
CA THR A 162 10.15 3.45 -6.56
C THR A 162 11.59 2.90 -6.56
N GLY A 163 12.36 3.12 -5.50
CA GLY A 163 13.77 2.72 -5.40
C GLY A 163 14.76 3.69 -6.04
N LYS A 164 14.29 4.81 -6.61
CA LYS A 164 15.17 5.87 -7.13
C LYS A 164 15.91 6.55 -5.97
N ALA A 165 17.23 6.64 -6.06
CA ALA A 165 18.04 7.44 -5.14
C ALA A 165 17.68 8.93 -5.29
N LEU A 166 17.33 9.57 -4.18
CA LEU A 166 17.01 10.99 -4.10
C LEU A 166 18.25 11.81 -3.75
N TRP A 167 19.00 11.37 -2.75
CA TRP A 167 20.29 11.94 -2.36
C TRP A 167 21.09 10.98 -1.48
N THR A 168 22.37 11.31 -1.32
CA THR A 168 23.31 10.68 -0.40
C THR A 168 23.98 11.78 0.43
N HIS A 169 24.10 11.58 1.73
CA HIS A 169 24.71 12.52 2.67
C HIS A 169 25.77 11.81 3.52
N PRO A 170 27.04 12.23 3.51
CA PRO A 170 28.08 11.61 4.32
C PRO A 170 27.91 11.95 5.80
N LEU A 171 28.10 10.99 6.70
CA LEU A 171 28.09 11.21 8.15
C LEU A 171 29.47 10.98 8.76
N ASP A 172 29.67 11.52 9.96
CA ASP A 172 30.89 11.35 10.76
C ASP A 172 30.99 9.98 11.46
N GLY A 173 29.93 9.18 11.41
CA GLY A 173 29.87 7.85 12.00
C GLY A 173 28.50 7.17 11.86
N PRO A 174 28.30 6.01 12.50
CA PRO A 174 27.02 5.30 12.46
C PRO A 174 25.92 6.11 13.15
N VAL A 175 24.71 6.08 12.58
CA VAL A 175 23.51 6.62 13.21
C VAL A 175 23.25 5.82 14.48
N MET A 176 23.11 6.54 15.60
CA MET A 176 22.80 5.96 16.90
C MET A 176 21.31 6.06 17.18
N GLY A 177 20.70 4.92 17.53
CA GLY A 177 19.26 4.85 17.80
C GLY A 177 18.44 4.84 16.50
N GLY A 178 17.58 5.84 16.32
CA GLY A 178 16.65 5.90 15.19
C GLY A 178 16.52 7.29 14.60
N VAL A 179 15.96 7.35 13.38
CA VAL A 179 15.68 8.60 12.69
C VAL A 179 14.26 9.05 12.97
N HIS A 180 14.11 10.28 13.42
CA HIS A 180 12.82 10.91 13.72
C HIS A 180 12.50 12.01 12.73
N GLN A 181 11.23 12.20 12.39
CA GLN A 181 10.81 13.34 11.59
C GLN A 181 10.23 14.44 12.47
N VAL A 182 10.76 15.65 12.35
CA VAL A 182 10.33 16.83 13.11
C VAL A 182 9.97 17.97 12.18
N ASP A 183 9.05 18.83 12.59
CA ASP A 183 8.75 20.09 11.90
C ASP A 183 9.32 21.24 12.74
N ARG A 184 10.62 21.50 12.58
CA ARG A 184 11.38 22.48 13.37
C ARG A 184 10.85 23.90 13.19
N TYR A 185 10.30 24.21 12.01
CA TYR A 185 9.83 25.55 11.64
C TYR A 185 8.32 25.73 11.78
N ARG A 186 7.58 24.69 12.19
CA ARG A 186 6.11 24.67 12.31
C ARG A 186 5.41 25.11 11.03
N ASN A 187 5.90 24.66 9.89
CA ASN A 187 5.38 25.02 8.56
C ASN A 187 4.93 23.80 7.74
N GLY A 188 4.82 22.64 8.37
CA GLY A 188 4.45 21.37 7.74
C GLY A 188 5.59 20.70 6.96
N LYS A 189 6.78 21.30 6.90
CA LYS A 189 7.96 20.69 6.27
C LYS A 189 8.68 19.84 7.30
N LEU A 190 8.83 18.55 7.01
CA LEU A 190 9.52 17.60 7.88
C LEU A 190 11.03 17.56 7.58
N GLN A 191 11.83 17.56 8.64
CA GLN A 191 13.27 17.33 8.68
C GLN A 191 13.58 16.00 9.39
N LEU A 192 14.72 15.40 9.08
CA LEU A 192 15.24 14.19 9.70
C LEU A 192 16.12 14.57 10.88
N LEU A 193 15.77 14.13 12.08
CA LEU A 193 16.52 14.32 13.32
C LEU A 193 17.07 12.98 13.81
N PHE A 194 18.38 12.91 13.99
CA PHE A 194 19.09 11.76 14.53
C PHE A 194 20.45 12.21 15.09
N ASN A 195 21.24 11.29 15.62
CA ASN A 195 22.60 11.60 16.06
C ASN A 195 23.58 10.49 15.69
N THR A 196 24.85 10.85 15.59
CA THR A 196 26.00 9.93 15.62
C THR A 196 26.64 10.01 17.01
N ALA A 197 27.81 9.40 17.17
CA ALA A 197 28.59 9.55 18.39
C ALA A 197 29.13 10.98 18.58
N GLY A 198 29.39 11.69 17.48
CA GLY A 198 30.02 13.01 17.48
C GLY A 198 29.03 14.18 17.41
N GLN A 199 27.92 14.03 16.70
CA GLN A 199 27.04 15.15 16.34
C GLN A 199 25.56 14.77 16.35
N VAL A 200 24.70 15.77 16.55
CA VAL A 200 23.26 15.66 16.24
C VAL A 200 23.06 16.19 14.83
N HIS A 201 22.19 15.56 14.06
CA HIS A 201 21.96 15.92 12.66
C HIS A 201 20.50 16.33 12.48
N LEU A 202 20.28 17.46 11.81
CA LEU A 202 18.97 17.86 11.31
C LEU A 202 19.05 18.10 9.80
N ILE A 203 18.61 17.13 9.02
CA ILE A 203 18.72 17.14 7.56
C ILE A 203 17.36 17.40 6.93
N ASP A 204 17.29 18.34 5.98
CA ASP A 204 16.07 18.61 5.23
C ASP A 204 15.74 17.51 4.21
N ARG A 205 14.55 17.58 3.60
CA ARG A 205 14.12 16.60 2.59
C ARG A 205 15.07 16.49 1.39
N LEU A 206 15.84 17.53 1.09
CA LEU A 206 16.77 17.58 -0.04
C LEU A 206 18.18 17.09 0.33
N GLY A 207 18.39 16.61 1.56
CA GLY A 207 19.69 16.10 2.02
C GLY A 207 20.65 17.20 2.48
N ARG A 208 20.14 18.41 2.74
CA ARG A 208 20.93 19.56 3.19
C ARG A 208 20.80 19.72 4.69
N ASP A 209 21.89 20.09 5.33
CA ASP A 209 21.87 20.45 6.74
C ASP A 209 21.02 21.70 6.95
N VAL A 210 20.25 21.67 8.03
CA VAL A 210 19.47 22.82 8.47
C VAL A 210 20.42 23.77 9.21
N GLU A 211 20.51 25.01 8.72
CA GLU A 211 21.32 26.06 9.32
C GLU A 211 20.95 26.30 10.80
N ASP A 212 21.94 26.69 11.60
CA ASP A 212 21.82 26.99 13.04
C ASP A 212 21.34 25.81 13.90
N PHE A 213 21.57 24.57 13.46
CA PHE A 213 21.36 23.35 14.24
C PHE A 213 22.71 22.77 14.68
N PRO A 214 22.90 22.37 15.96
CA PRO A 214 24.19 21.90 16.46
C PRO A 214 24.64 20.60 15.81
#